data_AF-X1TZ28-F1
#
_entry.id   AF-X1TZ28-F1
#
_cell.length_a   1.000
_cell.length_b   1.000
_cell.length_c   1.000
_cell.angle_alpha   90.00
_cell.angle_beta   90.00
_cell.angle_gamma   90.00
#
_symmetry.space_group_name_H-M   'P 1'
#
loop_
_entity.id
_entity.type
_entity.pdbx_description
1 polymer ?
#
loop_
_entity_poly.entity_id
_entity_poly.type
_entity_poly.pdbx_seq_one_letter_code
_entity_poly.pdbx_strand_id
1 'polypeptide(L)'
;MAGQCILILGGARSGKSRSAKEMAMNLSEKVLFVATGEAQDEEMRQRIEKHKQERPSNWRTVEVPMGIGRKIREEVGDARVVIVDCLTLLVSNVLGQSGNDPEQIDTSVVEDKLNVEMKELIGCMNDIAAIF
;
A
#
# COMPACT_ATOMS: atom_id res chain seq x y z
N MET A 1 -17.79 -5.83 12.82
CA MET A 1 -18.32 -5.99 11.46
C MET A 1 -17.11 -6.08 10.55
N ALA A 2 -17.00 -7.10 9.69
CA ALA A 2 -15.86 -7.17 8.78
C ALA A 2 -15.89 -5.97 7.82
N GLY A 3 -14.80 -5.21 7.74
CA GLY A 3 -14.66 -4.11 6.79
C GLY A 3 -14.77 -4.62 5.35
N GLN A 4 -15.29 -3.78 4.45
CA GLN A 4 -15.33 -4.12 3.02
C GLN A 4 -13.93 -3.96 2.43
N CYS A 5 -13.43 -5.00 1.74
CA CYS A 5 -12.13 -5.01 1.07
C CYS A 5 -12.31 -5.26 -0.43
N ILE A 6 -11.64 -4.47 -1.27
CA ILE A 6 -11.65 -4.60 -2.72
C ILE A 6 -10.22 -4.82 -3.22
N LEU A 7 -9.94 -6.01 -3.75
CA LEU A 7 -8.64 -6.33 -4.35
C LEU A 7 -8.67 -6.08 -5.87
N ILE A 8 -7.81 -5.17 -6.35
CA ILE A 8 -7.70 -4.84 -7.77
C ILE A 8 -6.42 -5.45 -8.35
N LEU A 9 -6.58 -6.39 -9.30
CA LEU A 9 -5.49 -7.14 -9.93
C LEU A 9 -5.33 -6.79 -11.42
N GLY A 10 -4.18 -7.15 -12.00
CA GLY A 10 -3.87 -6.92 -13.42
C GLY A 10 -2.39 -6.58 -13.68
N GLY A 11 -1.98 -6.62 -14.94
CA GLY A 11 -0.58 -6.43 -15.36
C GLY A 11 -0.03 -5.01 -15.20
N ALA A 12 1.26 -4.83 -15.46
CA ALA A 12 1.89 -3.51 -15.45
C ALA A 12 1.19 -2.56 -16.44
N ARG A 13 0.98 -1.30 -16.02
CA ARG A 13 0.35 -0.24 -16.85
C ARG A 13 -1.08 -0.55 -17.33
N SER A 14 -1.79 -1.50 -16.72
CA SER A 14 -3.17 -1.85 -17.09
C SER A 14 -4.24 -0.88 -16.55
N GLY A 15 -3.85 0.24 -15.94
CA GLY A 15 -4.80 1.25 -15.43
C GLY A 15 -5.34 1.03 -14.00
N LYS A 16 -4.87 0.02 -13.27
CA LYS A 16 -5.40 -0.31 -11.91
C LYS A 16 -5.40 0.85 -10.93
N SER A 17 -4.28 1.56 -10.80
CA SER A 17 -4.19 2.71 -9.88
C SER A 17 -5.18 3.81 -10.27
N ARG A 18 -5.47 4.00 -11.56
CA ARG A 18 -6.50 4.93 -12.01
C ARG A 18 -7.90 4.46 -11.60
N SER A 19 -8.24 3.20 -11.85
CA SER A 19 -9.54 2.62 -11.45
C SER A 19 -9.73 2.63 -9.93
N ALA A 20 -8.68 2.34 -9.15
CA ALA A 20 -8.71 2.43 -7.70
C ALA A 20 -8.98 3.87 -7.23
N LYS A 21 -8.31 4.86 -7.85
CA LYS A 21 -8.52 6.27 -7.54
C LYS A 21 -9.94 6.72 -7.83
N GLU A 22 -10.45 6.43 -9.03
CA GLU A 22 -11.81 6.78 -9.45
C GLU A 22 -12.87 6.13 -8.54
N MET A 23 -12.67 4.86 -8.16
CA MET A 23 -13.55 4.16 -7.22
C MET A 23 -13.55 4.82 -5.84
N ALA A 24 -12.37 5.13 -5.29
CA ALA A 24 -12.26 5.76 -3.98
C ALA A 24 -12.93 7.14 -3.93
N MET A 25 -12.78 7.95 -4.99
CA MET A 25 -13.45 9.26 -5.09
C MET A 25 -14.98 9.15 -5.04
N ASN A 26 -15.54 8.08 -5.62
CA ASN A 26 -16.98 7.83 -5.59
C ASN A 26 -17.49 7.30 -4.23
N LEU A 27 -16.59 6.74 -3.41
CA LEU A 27 -16.92 6.18 -2.10
C LEU A 27 -16.82 7.23 -0.98
N SER A 28 -15.80 8.11 -1.02
CA SER A 28 -15.64 9.18 -0.04
C SER A 28 -14.63 10.24 -0.47
N GLU A 29 -14.81 11.47 0.01
CA GLU A 29 -13.77 12.52 -0.04
C GLU A 29 -12.67 12.31 1.00
N LYS A 30 -12.93 11.52 2.05
CA LYS A 30 -12.00 11.27 3.16
C LYS A 30 -11.17 10.02 2.88
N VAL A 31 -10.13 10.18 2.06
CA VAL A 31 -9.26 9.08 1.61
C VAL A 31 -7.90 9.16 2.28
N LEU A 32 -7.42 8.03 2.78
CA LEU A 32 -6.02 7.80 3.13
C LEU A 32 -5.34 6.97 2.03
N PHE A 33 -4.40 7.56 1.31
CA PHE A 33 -3.57 6.88 0.33
C PHE A 33 -2.28 6.39 0.98
N VAL A 34 -2.01 5.10 0.89
CA VAL A 34 -0.84 4.43 1.46
C VAL A 34 0.06 3.97 0.32
N ALA A 35 1.17 4.68 0.12
CA ALA A 35 2.15 4.39 -0.91
C ALA A 35 3.27 3.51 -0.35
N THR A 36 3.47 2.33 -0.93
CA THR A 36 4.53 1.40 -0.53
C THR A 36 5.78 1.50 -1.41
N GLY A 37 5.71 2.26 -2.50
CA GLY A 37 6.86 2.47 -3.38
C GLY A 37 7.92 3.37 -2.76
N GLU A 38 9.17 2.94 -2.82
CA GLU A 38 10.35 3.70 -2.42
C GLU A 38 11.20 4.04 -3.65
N ALA A 39 11.68 5.28 -3.77
CA ALA A 39 12.52 5.68 -4.89
C ALA A 39 13.93 5.08 -4.76
N GLN A 40 14.18 3.95 -5.43
CA GLN A 40 15.50 3.32 -5.48
C GLN A 40 16.40 3.87 -6.60
N ASP A 41 15.79 4.52 -7.60
CA ASP A 41 16.47 5.19 -8.70
C ASP A 41 15.75 6.48 -9.13
N GLU A 42 16.38 7.23 -10.03
CA GLU A 42 15.86 8.51 -10.52
C GLU A 42 14.58 8.35 -11.35
N GLU A 43 14.43 7.27 -12.10
CA GLU A 43 13.22 7.00 -12.88
C GLU A 43 12.03 6.80 -11.95
N MET A 44 12.19 5.98 -10.91
CA MET A 44 11.19 5.70 -9.90
C MET A 44 10.86 6.96 -9.09
N ARG A 45 11.87 7.79 -8.78
CA ARG A 45 11.64 9.09 -8.14
C ARG A 45 10.72 9.99 -8.96
N GLN A 46 11.00 10.15 -10.25
CA GLN A 46 10.17 10.96 -11.15
C GLN A 46 8.74 10.40 -11.28
N ARG A 47 8.61 9.08 -11.32
CA ARG A 47 7.30 8.41 -11.40
C ARG A 47 6.49 8.58 -10.12
N ILE A 48 7.12 8.44 -8.96
CA ILE A 48 6.50 8.71 -7.66
C ILE A 48 6.04 10.16 -7.59
N GLU A 49 6.87 11.11 -8.00
CA GLU A 49 6.53 12.54 -7.99
C GLU A 49 5.33 12.86 -8.89
N LYS A 50 5.32 12.31 -10.12
CA LYS A 50 4.15 12.41 -11.01
C LYS A 50 2.90 11.83 -10.36
N HIS A 51 3.00 10.65 -9.73
CA HIS A 51 1.86 10.03 -9.06
C HIS A 51 1.38 10.85 -7.86
N LYS A 52 2.26 11.53 -7.12
CA LYS A 52 1.88 12.44 -6.04
C LYS A 52 1.04 13.61 -6.59
N GLN A 53 1.47 14.20 -7.70
CA GLN A 53 0.77 15.33 -8.34
C GLN A 53 -0.62 14.96 -8.90
N GLU A 54 -0.81 13.69 -9.30
CA GLU A 54 -2.10 13.19 -9.77
C GLU A 54 -3.10 12.83 -8.64
N ARG A 55 -2.72 12.97 -7.37
CA ARG A 55 -3.61 12.71 -6.24
C ARG A 55 -4.45 13.95 -5.95
N PRO A 56 -5.76 13.80 -5.66
CA PRO A 56 -6.56 14.91 -5.18
C PRO A 56 -5.94 15.57 -3.95
N SER A 57 -5.94 16.90 -3.89
CA SER A 57 -5.31 17.67 -2.80
C SER A 57 -5.98 17.47 -1.44
N ASN A 58 -7.22 17.01 -1.42
CA ASN A 58 -7.96 16.69 -0.20
C ASN A 58 -7.61 15.30 0.38
N TRP A 59 -6.81 14.49 -0.32
CA TRP A 59 -6.41 13.18 0.16
C TRP A 59 -5.22 13.27 1.10
N ARG A 60 -5.26 12.50 2.18
CA ARG A 60 -4.09 12.29 3.03
C ARG A 60 -3.23 11.20 2.41
N THR A 61 -1.93 11.41 2.37
CA THR A 61 -0.96 10.45 1.84
C THR A 61 0.02 10.05 2.93
N VAL A 62 0.30 8.76 3.03
CA VAL A 62 1.37 8.20 3.83
C VAL A 62 2.28 7.37 2.93
N GLU A 63 3.58 7.66 2.96
CA GLU A 63 4.61 6.87 2.30
C GLU A 63 5.24 5.94 3.33
N VAL A 64 5.05 4.63 3.16
CA VAL A 64 5.45 3.62 4.11
C VAL A 64 5.79 2.33 3.35
N PRO A 65 7.09 2.01 3.16
CA PRO A 65 7.49 0.85 2.36
C PRO A 65 7.15 -0.48 3.05
N MET A 66 7.13 -0.52 4.38
CA MET A 66 6.82 -1.66 5.23
C MET A 66 6.20 -1.18 6.55
N GLY A 67 5.54 -2.07 7.31
CA GLY A 67 4.83 -1.74 8.55
C GLY A 67 3.48 -1.07 8.27
N ILE A 68 2.85 -1.41 7.14
CA ILE A 68 1.72 -0.64 6.63
C ILE A 68 0.50 -0.71 7.56
N GLY A 69 0.24 -1.87 8.17
CA GLY A 69 -0.90 -2.05 9.08
C GLY A 69 -0.80 -1.13 10.29
N ARG A 70 0.38 -1.06 10.92
CA ARG A 70 0.66 -0.14 12.03
C ARG A 70 0.50 1.32 11.59
N LYS A 71 1.10 1.71 10.47
CA LYS A 71 1.08 3.09 10.02
C LYS A 71 -0.33 3.55 9.64
N ILE A 72 -1.14 2.68 9.05
CA ILE A 72 -2.55 2.97 8.79
C ILE A 72 -3.29 3.23 10.11
N ARG A 73 -3.10 2.43 11.17
CA ARG A 73 -3.75 2.70 12.47
C ARG A 73 -3.38 4.05 13.05
N GLU A 74 -2.12 4.46 12.91
CA GLU A 74 -1.63 5.76 13.40
C GLU A 74 -2.22 6.94 12.61
N GLU A 75 -2.44 6.77 11.30
CA GLU A 75 -2.75 7.88 10.38
C GLU A 75 -4.19 7.89 9.87
N VAL A 76 -4.98 6.83 10.10
CA VAL A 76 -6.32 6.70 9.52
C VAL A 76 -7.24 7.86 9.88
N GLY A 77 -7.17 8.38 11.11
CA GLY A 77 -7.99 9.50 11.55
C GLY A 77 -9.47 9.31 11.20
N ASP A 78 -10.03 10.25 10.43
CA ASP A 78 -11.42 10.23 9.96
C ASP A 78 -11.61 9.65 8.54
N ALA A 79 -10.59 8.98 7.99
CA ALA A 79 -10.66 8.40 6.66
C ALA A 79 -11.75 7.33 6.60
N ARG A 80 -12.51 7.34 5.50
CA ARG A 80 -13.58 6.38 5.23
C ARG A 80 -13.19 5.38 4.14
N VAL A 81 -12.15 5.72 3.38
CA VAL A 81 -11.53 4.85 2.37
C VAL A 81 -10.03 4.86 2.58
N VAL A 82 -9.41 3.69 2.54
CA VAL A 82 -7.95 3.51 2.56
C VAL A 82 -7.55 2.84 1.24
N ILE A 83 -6.57 3.39 0.54
CA ILE A 83 -6.01 2.79 -0.68
C ILE A 83 -4.59 2.36 -0.38
N VAL A 84 -4.23 1.10 -0.64
CA VAL A 84 -2.85 0.62 -0.58
C VAL A 84 -2.31 0.42 -2.01
N ASP A 85 -1.33 1.22 -2.41
CA ASP A 85 -0.67 1.14 -3.73
C ASP A 85 0.85 0.93 -3.56
N CYS A 86 1.38 -0.28 -3.73
CA CYS A 86 0.68 -1.55 -3.95
C CYS A 86 1.31 -2.70 -3.16
N LEU A 87 0.57 -3.81 -3.05
CA LEU A 87 1.05 -5.02 -2.38
C LEU A 87 2.29 -5.63 -3.05
N THR A 88 2.46 -5.50 -4.37
CA THR A 88 3.65 -6.01 -5.06
C THR A 88 4.92 -5.30 -4.60
N LEU A 89 4.88 -3.97 -4.45
CA LEU A 89 6.03 -3.21 -3.95
C LEU A 89 6.30 -3.50 -2.47
N LEU A 90 5.26 -3.70 -1.65
CA LEU A 90 5.42 -4.15 -0.27
C LEU A 90 6.21 -5.48 -0.21
N VAL A 91 5.83 -6.45 -1.06
CA VAL A 91 6.54 -7.74 -1.15
C VAL A 91 7.99 -7.54 -1.60
N SER A 92 8.22 -6.71 -2.62
CA SER A 92 9.57 -6.36 -3.08
C SER A 92 10.43 -5.73 -1.98
N ASN A 93 9.85 -4.84 -1.16
CA ASN A 93 10.56 -4.21 -0.04
C ASN A 93 10.97 -5.24 1.02
N VAL A 94 10.08 -6.17 1.37
CA VAL A 94 10.35 -7.25 2.35
C VAL A 94 11.46 -8.19 1.84
N LEU A 95 11.42 -8.53 0.55
CA LEU A 95 12.45 -9.32 -0.11
C LEU A 95 13.81 -8.60 -0.06
N GLY A 96 13.84 -7.31 -0.40
CA GLY A 96 15.06 -6.49 -0.40
C GLY A 96 15.73 -6.38 0.98
N GLN A 97 14.97 -6.48 2.08
CA GLN A 97 15.54 -6.52 3.43
C GLN A 97 16.18 -7.86 3.81
N SER A 98 16.01 -8.91 3.00
CA SER A 98 16.49 -10.26 3.31
C SER A 98 17.80 -10.62 2.62
N GLY A 99 18.40 -9.65 1.92
CA GLY A 99 19.70 -9.79 1.24
C GLY A 99 19.61 -9.48 -0.25
N ASN A 100 20.77 -9.20 -0.85
CA ASN A 100 20.87 -8.90 -2.29
C ASN A 100 21.28 -10.11 -3.15
N ASP A 101 21.69 -11.22 -2.51
CA ASP A 101 22.07 -12.44 -3.19
C ASP A 101 20.92 -13.46 -3.12
N PRO A 102 20.20 -13.72 -4.23
CA PRO A 102 19.06 -14.63 -4.24
C PRO A 102 19.40 -16.05 -3.76
N GLU A 103 20.64 -16.51 -3.92
CA GLU A 103 21.05 -17.85 -3.51
C GLU A 103 21.22 -17.97 -1.98
N GLN A 104 21.33 -16.84 -1.28
CA GLN A 104 21.50 -16.77 0.17
C GLN A 104 20.21 -16.35 0.90
N ILE A 105 19.15 -16.01 0.17
CA ILE A 105 17.88 -15.63 0.78
C ILE A 105 17.21 -16.88 1.36
N ASP A 106 17.07 -16.89 2.68
CA ASP A 106 16.23 -17.87 3.36
C ASP A 106 14.75 -17.52 3.12
N THR A 107 14.08 -18.32 2.29
CA THR A 107 12.67 -18.11 1.93
C THR A 107 11.75 -18.19 3.14
N SER A 108 12.11 -18.99 4.16
CA SER A 108 11.28 -19.11 5.37
C SER A 108 11.26 -17.80 6.17
N VAL A 109 12.40 -17.10 6.24
CA VAL A 109 12.49 -15.79 6.90
C VAL A 109 11.69 -14.73 6.15
N VAL A 110 11.72 -14.75 4.81
CA VAL A 110 10.91 -13.84 3.98
C VAL A 110 9.42 -14.11 4.19
N GLU A 111 9.00 -15.38 4.14
CA GLU A 111 7.61 -15.78 4.35
C GLU A 111 7.11 -15.35 5.73
N ASP A 112 7.92 -15.52 6.77
CA ASP A 112 7.58 -15.08 8.13
C ASP A 112 7.39 -13.56 8.20
N LYS A 113 8.29 -12.77 7.59
CA LYS A 113 8.15 -11.31 7.53
C LYS A 113 6.90 -10.89 6.76
N LEU A 114 6.62 -11.51 5.61
CA LEU A 114 5.40 -11.25 4.83
C LEU A 114 4.14 -11.62 5.61
N ASN A 115 4.15 -12.75 6.31
CA ASN A 115 3.05 -13.18 7.15
C ASN A 115 2.78 -12.19 8.28
N VAL A 116 3.82 -11.62 8.89
CA VAL A 116 3.68 -10.56 9.90
C VAL A 116 3.05 -9.30 9.28
N GLU A 117 3.57 -8.80 8.14
CA GLU A 117 3.00 -7.63 7.45
C GLU A 117 1.53 -7.83 7.07
N MET A 118 1.18 -8.98 6.50
CA MET A 118 -0.18 -9.29 6.08
C MET A 118 -1.13 -9.46 7.27
N LYS A 119 -0.68 -10.08 8.38
CA LYS A 119 -1.47 -10.18 9.61
C LYS A 119 -1.75 -8.80 10.21
N GLU A 120 -0.75 -7.92 10.23
CA GLU A 120 -0.93 -6.55 10.71
C GLU A 120 -1.91 -5.75 9.85
N LEU A 121 -1.81 -5.88 8.52
CA LEU A 121 -2.77 -5.25 7.60
C LEU A 121 -4.19 -5.80 7.80
N ILE A 122 -4.36 -7.12 7.85
CA ILE A 122 -5.68 -7.74 8.05
C ILE A 122 -6.27 -7.35 9.41
N GLY A 123 -5.46 -7.34 10.47
CA GLY A 123 -5.88 -6.85 11.79
C GLY A 123 -6.37 -5.41 11.71
N CYS A 124 -5.59 -4.54 11.08
CA CYS A 124 -5.92 -3.15 10.85
C CYS A 124 -7.25 -2.96 10.09
N MET A 125 -7.50 -3.76 9.05
CA MET A 125 -8.76 -3.75 8.29
C MET A 125 -9.98 -4.16 9.12
N ASN A 126 -9.79 -5.04 10.12
CA ASN A 126 -10.86 -5.47 11.01
C ASN A 126 -11.15 -4.45 12.12
N ASP A 127 -10.14 -3.69 12.53
CA ASP A 127 -10.23 -2.72 13.62
C ASP A 127 -10.77 -1.36 13.16
N ILE A 128 -10.65 -1.04 11.87
CA ILE A 128 -10.95 0.27 11.29
C ILE A 128 -12.29 0.25 10.54
N ALA A 129 -13.12 1.25 10.83
CA ALA A 129 -14.38 1.49 10.12
C ALA A 129 -14.17 2.26 8.79
N ALA A 130 -13.40 1.67 7.88
CA ALA A 130 -13.13 2.19 6.53
C ALA A 130 -13.25 1.08 5.49
N ILE A 131 -13.48 1.48 4.24
CA ILE A 131 -13.39 0.58 3.07
C ILE A 131 -11.92 0.53 2.65
N PHE A 132 -11.42 -0.67 2.38
CA PHE A 132 -10.06 -0.90 1.88
C PHE A 132 -10.10 -1.34 0.42
#